data_AF-A0AA45MPC9-F1
#
_entry.id   AF-A0AA45MPC9-F1
#
_cell.length_a   1.000
_cell.length_b   1.000
_cell.length_c   1.000
_cell.angle_alpha   90.00
_cell.angle_beta   90.00
_cell.angle_gamma   90.00
#
_symmetry.space_group_name_H-M   'P 1'
#
loop_
_entity.id
_entity.type
_entity.pdbx_description
1 polymer ?
#
loop_
_entity_poly.entity_id
_entity_poly.type
_entity_poly.pdbx_seq_one_letter_code
_entity_poly.pdbx_strand_id
1 'polypeptide(L)'
;MHLFNKEAKLKKLVGLACGLALLSSAEAKVVSYDFTITVDHIVEMDNNVNPVYVQSSTRPGALVTVGEKVHGTFSFDTDTPKSPVYQPPAQAQGSWVLYSDPANYKNPIDAVFQNSGLHTTVPDGVKVNSTVQVIDSATVLHNGDGFWLSNTASYKGEIFTNLIILGDSTGNAFSSAAIPGQLSLNQFNYGSYSFSRMSTDHKWVEVDCDFTTLTLSPPAPVPEPSTYLMFGAGAMLLAWRRKSRG
;
A
#
# COMPACT_ATOMS: atom_id res chain seq x y z
N MET A 1 1.64 -65.48 -1.55
CA MET A 1 0.52 -64.61 -1.11
C MET A 1 1.06 -63.39 -0.35
N HIS A 2 1.79 -62.49 -1.03
CA HIS A 2 2.51 -61.37 -0.37
C HIS A 2 2.57 -60.07 -1.22
N LEU A 3 1.71 -59.94 -2.23
CA LEU A 3 1.73 -58.82 -3.18
C LEU A 3 0.65 -57.74 -2.92
N PHE A 4 -0.30 -57.97 -2.02
CA PHE A 4 -1.48 -57.07 -1.87
C PHE A 4 -1.31 -55.90 -0.91
N ASN A 5 -0.17 -55.75 -0.22
CA ASN A 5 -0.06 -54.80 0.91
C ASN A 5 0.76 -53.52 0.63
N LYS A 6 1.32 -53.36 -0.58
CA LYS A 6 2.10 -52.16 -0.96
C LYS A 6 1.25 -50.99 -1.45
N GLU A 7 0.11 -51.24 -2.09
CA GLU A 7 -0.75 -50.19 -2.66
C GLU A 7 -1.44 -49.30 -1.61
N ALA A 8 -1.74 -49.85 -0.43
CA ALA A 8 -2.47 -49.14 0.62
C ALA A 8 -1.62 -48.07 1.35
N LYS A 9 -0.28 -48.16 1.29
CA LYS A 9 0.63 -47.16 1.88
C LYS A 9 0.83 -45.95 0.97
N LEU A 10 0.88 -46.14 -0.34
CA LEU A 10 1.08 -45.07 -1.31
C LEU A 10 -0.14 -44.12 -1.37
N LYS A 11 -1.36 -44.67 -1.33
CA LYS A 11 -2.62 -43.89 -1.34
C LYS A 11 -2.80 -42.97 -0.12
N LYS A 12 -2.19 -43.31 1.02
CA LYS A 12 -2.28 -42.53 2.27
C LYS A 12 -1.25 -41.38 2.35
N LEU A 13 -0.13 -41.49 1.65
CA LEU A 13 0.89 -40.44 1.54
C LEU A 13 0.44 -39.31 0.60
N VAL A 14 -0.28 -39.65 -0.48
CA VAL A 14 -0.84 -38.66 -1.42
C VAL A 14 -1.92 -37.78 -0.76
N GLY A 15 -2.76 -38.35 0.10
CA GLY A 15 -3.83 -37.58 0.78
C GLY A 15 -3.34 -36.53 1.78
N LEU A 16 -2.18 -36.75 2.43
CA LEU A 16 -1.58 -35.78 3.36
C LEU A 16 -0.90 -34.62 2.61
N ALA A 17 -0.30 -34.90 1.46
CA ALA A 17 0.31 -33.87 0.60
C ALA A 17 -0.73 -32.93 -0.03
N CYS A 18 -1.90 -33.45 -0.41
CA CYS A 18 -2.99 -32.61 -0.94
C CYS A 18 -3.63 -31.68 0.12
N GLY A 19 -3.62 -32.08 1.41
CA GLY A 19 -4.16 -31.25 2.49
C GLY A 19 -3.29 -30.05 2.87
N LEU A 20 -1.97 -30.15 2.71
CA LEU A 20 -1.03 -29.05 2.94
C LEU A 20 -0.98 -28.07 1.75
N ALA A 21 -1.34 -28.52 0.54
CA ALA A 21 -1.39 -27.66 -0.64
C ALA A 21 -2.63 -26.74 -0.69
N LEU A 22 -3.70 -27.06 0.04
CA LEU A 22 -4.92 -26.23 0.13
C LEU A 22 -4.81 -25.07 1.14
N LEU A 23 -3.67 -24.96 1.85
CA LEU A 23 -3.32 -23.81 2.66
C LEU A 23 -2.52 -22.78 1.86
N SER A 24 -2.50 -22.87 0.52
CA SER A 24 -1.92 -21.81 -0.31
C SER A 24 -2.65 -20.51 0.00
N SER A 25 -1.92 -19.64 0.70
CA SER A 25 -2.22 -18.28 1.09
C SER A 25 -3.31 -17.68 0.21
N ALA A 26 -4.45 -17.35 0.82
CA ALA A 26 -5.24 -16.26 0.28
C ALA A 26 -4.38 -15.00 0.47
N GLU A 27 -3.49 -14.71 -0.48
CA GLU A 27 -2.78 -13.43 -0.50
C GLU A 27 -3.84 -12.33 -0.51
N ALA A 28 -3.70 -11.36 0.40
CA ALA A 28 -4.63 -10.27 0.50
C ALA A 28 -4.59 -9.49 -0.82
N LYS A 29 -5.72 -9.48 -1.54
CA LYS A 29 -5.87 -8.68 -2.75
C LYS A 29 -5.70 -7.20 -2.45
N VAL A 30 -6.14 -6.76 -1.28
CA VAL A 30 -6.02 -5.38 -0.83
C VAL A 30 -5.17 -5.33 0.41
N VAL A 31 -4.13 -4.51 0.39
CA VAL A 31 -3.24 -4.25 1.51
C VAL A 31 -3.53 -2.84 2.01
N SER A 32 -3.79 -2.69 3.30
CA SER A 32 -4.12 -1.38 3.89
C SER A 32 -3.13 -1.01 4.98
N TYR A 33 -2.94 0.29 5.16
CA TYR A 33 -2.06 0.88 6.15
C TYR A 33 -2.73 2.05 6.83
N ASP A 34 -2.48 2.17 8.13
CA ASP A 34 -2.75 3.37 8.90
C ASP A 34 -1.44 4.15 9.05
N PHE A 35 -1.51 5.48 8.98
CA PHE A 35 -0.36 6.34 9.16
C PHE A 35 -0.60 7.51 10.11
N THR A 36 0.48 7.98 10.70
CA THR A 36 0.55 9.26 11.41
C THR A 36 1.77 10.03 10.92
N ILE A 37 1.53 11.27 10.55
CA ILE A 37 2.51 12.17 9.95
C ILE A 37 2.37 13.56 10.57
N THR A 38 3.37 14.40 10.34
CA THR A 38 3.36 15.81 10.76
C THR A 38 3.55 16.67 9.52
N VAL A 39 2.77 17.75 9.41
CA VAL A 39 2.95 18.76 8.35
C VAL A 39 4.33 19.37 8.50
N ASP A 40 5.18 19.18 7.50
CA ASP A 40 6.54 19.72 7.48
C ASP A 40 6.55 21.12 6.86
N HIS A 41 5.91 21.27 5.70
CA HIS A 41 5.81 22.56 5.03
C HIS A 41 4.52 22.70 4.23
N ILE A 42 4.17 23.96 3.96
CA ILE A 42 3.01 24.35 3.16
C ILE A 42 3.52 25.28 2.07
N VAL A 43 3.16 24.97 0.83
CA VAL A 43 3.50 25.78 -0.34
C VAL A 43 2.22 26.35 -0.92
N GLU A 44 2.19 27.66 -1.12
CA GLU A 44 1.13 28.33 -1.88
C GLU A 44 1.68 28.79 -3.23
N MET A 45 0.84 28.67 -4.27
CA MET A 45 1.15 29.21 -5.58
C MET A 45 -0.08 29.92 -6.15
N ASP A 46 0.12 31.16 -6.59
CA ASP A 46 -0.84 31.92 -7.37
C ASP A 46 -0.49 31.85 -8.86
N ASN A 47 -1.46 32.15 -9.72
CA ASN A 47 -1.24 32.17 -11.17
C ASN A 47 -0.03 33.01 -11.58
N ASN A 48 0.94 32.37 -12.25
CA ASN A 48 2.17 32.98 -12.75
C ASN A 48 3.08 33.58 -11.66
N VAL A 49 2.93 33.16 -10.40
CA VAL A 49 3.79 33.56 -9.29
C VAL A 49 4.63 32.36 -8.86
N ASN A 50 5.85 32.64 -8.38
CA ASN A 50 6.69 31.60 -7.81
C ASN A 50 6.02 30.99 -6.56
N PRO A 51 6.22 29.69 -6.29
CA PRO A 51 5.75 29.07 -5.06
C PRO A 51 6.34 29.76 -3.82
N VAL A 52 5.54 29.91 -2.77
CA VAL A 52 5.93 30.54 -1.50
C VAL A 52 5.67 29.58 -0.34
N TYR A 53 6.68 29.38 0.50
CA TYR A 53 6.54 28.63 1.74
C TYR A 53 5.84 29.48 2.81
N VAL A 54 4.80 28.94 3.42
CA VAL A 54 4.02 29.60 4.47
C VAL A 54 3.95 28.70 5.71
N GLN A 55 3.72 29.30 6.87
CA GLN A 55 3.58 28.57 8.14
C GLN A 55 2.15 28.06 8.36
N SER A 56 1.17 28.66 7.69
CA SER A 56 -0.22 28.23 7.71
C SER A 56 -0.95 28.66 6.44
N SER A 57 -2.03 27.96 6.10
CA SER A 57 -2.88 28.28 4.95
C SER A 57 -4.34 27.88 5.19
N THR A 58 -5.26 28.67 4.66
CA THR A 58 -6.70 28.33 4.57
C THR A 58 -7.12 27.81 3.19
N ARG A 59 -6.20 27.86 2.20
CA ARG A 59 -6.45 27.36 0.84
C ARG A 59 -6.78 25.87 0.77
N PRO A 60 -6.34 25.00 1.69
CA PRO A 60 -6.79 23.60 1.72
C PRO A 60 -8.30 23.44 1.94
N GLY A 61 -8.99 24.48 2.41
CA GLY A 61 -10.42 24.46 2.77
C GLY A 61 -10.66 24.59 4.28
N ALA A 62 -9.61 24.40 5.08
CA ALA A 62 -9.56 24.70 6.50
C ALA A 62 -8.17 25.28 6.84
N LEU A 63 -8.02 25.87 8.03
CA LEU A 63 -6.73 26.39 8.48
C LEU A 63 -5.78 25.23 8.83
N VAL A 64 -4.82 24.96 7.95
CA VAL A 64 -3.73 23.99 8.19
C VAL A 64 -2.47 24.75 8.62
N THR A 65 -1.71 24.21 9.57
CA THR A 65 -0.48 24.83 10.08
C THR A 65 0.67 23.83 10.07
N VAL A 66 1.89 24.29 9.81
CA VAL A 66 3.11 23.49 9.97
C VAL A 66 3.20 22.96 11.41
N GLY A 67 3.60 21.69 11.56
CA GLY A 67 3.62 20.98 12.83
C GLY A 67 2.28 20.33 13.23
N GLU A 68 1.21 20.53 12.45
CA GLU A 68 -0.05 19.82 12.66
C GLU A 68 0.12 18.33 12.38
N LYS A 69 -0.50 17.49 13.22
CA LYS A 69 -0.53 16.05 12.99
C LYS A 69 -1.68 15.68 12.06
N VAL A 70 -1.42 14.69 11.22
CA VAL A 70 -2.41 14.12 10.31
C VAL A 70 -2.46 12.61 10.55
N HIS A 71 -3.67 12.09 10.64
CA HIS A 71 -3.93 10.65 10.66
C HIS A 71 -4.59 10.26 9.36
N GLY A 72 -4.19 9.13 8.78
CA GLY A 72 -4.83 8.67 7.58
C GLY A 72 -4.67 7.20 7.36
N THR A 73 -5.31 6.76 6.29
CA THR A 73 -5.22 5.40 5.79
C THR A 73 -4.91 5.44 4.31
N PHE A 74 -4.21 4.42 3.83
CA PHE A 74 -4.20 4.14 2.41
C PHE A 74 -4.28 2.65 2.19
N SER A 75 -4.80 2.24 1.04
CA SER A 75 -4.74 0.86 0.61
C SER A 75 -4.46 0.75 -0.87
N PHE A 76 -3.99 -0.41 -1.29
CA PHE A 76 -3.81 -0.72 -2.70
C PHE A 76 -4.13 -2.18 -3.00
N ASP A 77 -4.68 -2.41 -4.19
CA ASP A 77 -5.00 -3.72 -4.73
C ASP A 77 -3.78 -4.29 -5.48
N THR A 78 -3.26 -5.42 -5.02
CA THR A 78 -2.12 -6.13 -5.59
C THR A 78 -2.44 -6.73 -6.96
N ASP A 79 -3.73 -6.91 -7.29
CA ASP A 79 -4.23 -7.29 -8.61
C ASP A 79 -4.45 -6.07 -9.54
N THR A 80 -4.09 -4.83 -9.13
CA THR A 80 -4.24 -3.66 -10.01
C THR A 80 -3.45 -3.89 -11.32
N PRO A 81 -4.10 -3.83 -12.49
CA PRO A 81 -3.42 -4.06 -13.76
C PRO A 81 -2.44 -2.92 -14.09
N LYS A 82 -1.48 -3.23 -14.96
CA LYS A 82 -0.63 -2.19 -15.59
C LYS A 82 -1.52 -1.17 -16.29
N SER A 83 -1.19 0.11 -16.13
CA SER A 83 -1.95 1.20 -16.75
C SER A 83 -2.04 0.99 -18.27
N PRO A 84 -3.27 0.97 -18.84
CA PRO A 84 -3.48 0.83 -20.27
C PRO A 84 -3.26 2.14 -21.03
N VAL A 85 -3.18 3.27 -20.33
CA VAL A 85 -3.07 4.62 -20.91
C VAL A 85 -1.62 5.03 -21.09
N TYR A 86 -0.77 4.67 -20.12
CA TYR A 86 0.63 5.09 -20.09
C TYR A 86 1.47 4.07 -19.35
N GLN A 87 2.66 3.79 -19.88
CA GLN A 87 3.73 3.14 -19.14
C GLN A 87 4.96 4.05 -19.16
N PRO A 88 5.71 4.14 -18.06
CA PRO A 88 6.97 4.85 -18.05
C PRO A 88 7.93 4.30 -19.10
N PRO A 89 8.85 5.14 -19.63
CA PRO A 89 9.82 4.71 -20.61
C PRO A 89 10.74 3.63 -20.03
N ALA A 90 11.22 2.75 -20.91
CA ALA A 90 12.19 1.73 -20.54
C ALA A 90 13.44 2.38 -19.91
N GLN A 91 13.95 1.75 -18.86
CA GLN A 91 15.11 2.21 -18.12
C GLN A 91 16.37 1.47 -18.59
N ALA A 92 17.53 2.13 -18.55
CA ALA A 92 18.78 1.47 -18.90
C ALA A 92 19.20 0.42 -17.84
N GLN A 93 18.78 0.64 -16.60
CA GLN A 93 18.92 -0.27 -15.46
C GLN A 93 17.61 -0.26 -14.66
N GLY A 94 17.27 -1.43 -14.11
CA GLY A 94 16.07 -1.59 -13.28
C GLY A 94 14.77 -1.57 -14.07
N SER A 95 13.68 -1.32 -13.36
CA SER A 95 12.34 -1.26 -13.91
C SER A 95 11.48 -0.19 -13.23
N TRP A 96 10.58 0.42 -13.99
CA TRP A 96 9.59 1.38 -13.50
C TRP A 96 8.26 1.08 -14.17
N VAL A 97 7.26 0.72 -13.37
CA VAL A 97 5.95 0.29 -13.87
C VAL A 97 4.85 1.14 -13.23
N LEU A 98 3.91 1.58 -14.08
CA LEU A 98 2.69 2.26 -13.64
C LEU A 98 1.51 1.28 -13.67
N TYR A 99 0.76 1.25 -12.59
CA TYR A 99 -0.45 0.47 -12.42
C TYR A 99 -1.63 1.41 -12.25
N SER A 100 -2.74 1.11 -12.94
CA SER A 100 -3.95 1.91 -12.87
C SER A 100 -5.14 1.11 -13.39
N ASP A 101 -6.27 1.22 -12.69
CA ASP A 101 -7.57 0.79 -13.17
C ASP A 101 -8.54 1.99 -13.14
N PRO A 102 -8.58 2.81 -14.21
CA PRO A 102 -9.43 4.00 -14.26
C PRO A 102 -10.94 3.68 -14.24
N ALA A 103 -11.32 2.41 -14.43
CA ALA A 103 -12.71 1.96 -14.38
C ALA A 103 -13.11 1.53 -12.97
N ASN A 104 -12.17 0.98 -12.18
CA ASN A 104 -12.42 0.53 -10.82
C ASN A 104 -11.45 1.19 -9.85
N TYR A 105 -11.93 2.19 -9.10
CA TYR A 105 -11.17 2.79 -8.01
C TYR A 105 -10.91 1.76 -6.90
N LYS A 106 -9.64 1.44 -6.66
CA LYS A 106 -9.21 0.32 -5.80
C LYS A 106 -8.12 0.66 -4.79
N ASN A 107 -7.52 1.86 -4.88
CA ASN A 107 -6.38 2.23 -4.04
C ASN A 107 -6.63 3.56 -3.33
N PRO A 108 -7.55 3.62 -2.36
CA PRO A 108 -7.89 4.85 -1.67
C PRO A 108 -6.78 5.39 -0.79
N ILE A 109 -6.74 6.72 -0.68
CA ILE A 109 -5.99 7.46 0.33
C ILE A 109 -6.98 8.40 1.04
N ASP A 110 -7.04 8.32 2.36
CA ASP A 110 -7.84 9.18 3.21
C ASP A 110 -6.98 9.76 4.33
N ALA A 111 -7.14 11.04 4.63
CA ALA A 111 -6.42 11.70 5.71
C ALA A 111 -7.31 12.72 6.43
N VAL A 112 -7.02 12.89 7.73
CA VAL A 112 -7.70 13.82 8.64
C VAL A 112 -6.66 14.62 9.40
N PHE A 113 -6.72 15.93 9.22
CA PHE A 113 -5.88 16.91 9.89
C PHE A 113 -6.44 17.19 11.29
N GLN A 114 -5.65 16.93 12.34
CA GLN A 114 -6.17 16.87 13.71
C GLN A 114 -6.76 18.19 14.24
N ASN A 115 -6.10 19.32 13.96
CA ASN A 115 -6.49 20.61 14.53
C ASN A 115 -7.53 21.30 13.65
N SER A 116 -7.38 21.21 12.34
CA SER A 116 -8.25 21.86 11.37
C SER A 116 -9.54 21.08 11.10
N GLY A 117 -9.55 19.77 11.35
CA GLY A 117 -10.64 18.87 10.97
C GLY A 117 -10.79 18.70 9.46
N LEU A 118 -9.78 19.08 8.67
CA LEU A 118 -9.81 18.88 7.22
C LEU A 118 -9.77 17.38 6.90
N HIS A 119 -10.75 16.92 6.11
CA HIS A 119 -10.78 15.58 5.53
C HIS A 119 -10.37 15.65 4.06
N THR A 120 -9.47 14.77 3.62
CA THR A 120 -9.05 14.67 2.21
C THR A 120 -9.85 13.63 1.42
N THR A 121 -10.77 12.93 2.09
CA THR A 121 -11.69 11.98 1.49
C THR A 121 -12.53 12.65 0.41
N VAL A 122 -12.52 12.04 -0.77
CA VAL A 122 -13.29 12.52 -1.91
C VAL A 122 -14.77 12.12 -1.71
N PRO A 123 -15.75 13.01 -1.96
CA PRO A 123 -17.16 12.68 -1.81
C PRO A 123 -17.62 11.47 -2.65
N ASP A 124 -18.64 10.76 -2.15
CA ASP A 124 -19.26 9.64 -2.86
C ASP A 124 -19.69 10.00 -4.28
N GLY A 125 -19.42 9.08 -5.22
CA GLY A 125 -19.77 9.23 -6.64
C GLY A 125 -18.83 10.13 -7.45
N VAL A 126 -17.84 10.78 -6.82
CA VAL A 126 -16.78 11.48 -7.55
C VAL A 126 -15.78 10.47 -8.11
N LYS A 127 -15.47 10.61 -9.41
CA LYS A 127 -14.46 9.76 -10.05
C LYS A 127 -13.06 10.17 -9.56
N VAL A 128 -12.35 9.21 -8.98
CA VAL A 128 -10.94 9.34 -8.58
C VAL A 128 -10.08 8.58 -9.58
N ASN A 129 -9.08 9.25 -10.14
CA ASN A 129 -8.00 8.58 -10.86
C ASN A 129 -6.97 8.10 -9.84
N SER A 130 -6.74 6.80 -9.80
CA SER A 130 -5.79 6.19 -8.87
C SER A 130 -4.69 5.46 -9.62
N THR A 131 -3.45 5.68 -9.18
CA THR A 131 -2.28 5.04 -9.77
C THR A 131 -1.32 4.56 -8.70
N VAL A 132 -0.77 3.37 -8.90
CA VAL A 132 0.36 2.85 -8.13
C VAL A 132 1.57 2.80 -9.06
N GLN A 133 2.72 3.24 -8.58
CA GLN A 133 4.00 3.11 -9.27
C GLN A 133 4.95 2.31 -8.41
N VAL A 134 5.61 1.34 -9.03
CA VAL A 134 6.70 0.60 -8.41
C VAL A 134 7.94 0.80 -9.26
N ILE A 135 9.02 1.17 -8.58
CA ILE A 135 10.31 1.48 -9.14
C ILE A 135 11.31 0.56 -8.45
N ASP A 136 12.06 -0.20 -9.25
CA ASP A 136 13.02 -1.20 -8.79
C ASP A 136 14.36 -0.94 -9.49
N SER A 137 15.34 -0.46 -8.74
CA SER A 137 16.70 -0.13 -9.17
C SER A 137 16.75 0.74 -10.43
N ALA A 138 15.81 1.67 -10.60
CA ALA A 138 15.65 2.40 -11.85
C ALA A 138 16.61 3.58 -11.98
N THR A 139 17.11 3.81 -13.20
CA THR A 139 18.01 4.94 -13.48
C THR A 139 17.43 6.31 -13.12
N VAL A 140 16.12 6.49 -13.23
CA VAL A 140 15.42 7.75 -12.87
C VAL A 140 15.56 8.09 -11.37
N LEU A 141 15.75 7.10 -10.51
CA LEU A 141 16.01 7.26 -9.07
C LEU A 141 17.46 6.95 -8.70
N HIS A 142 18.40 7.14 -9.64
CA HIS A 142 19.82 6.84 -9.40
C HIS A 142 20.06 5.39 -8.92
N ASN A 143 19.31 4.45 -9.48
CA ASN A 143 19.28 3.03 -9.10
C ASN A 143 18.66 2.74 -7.72
N GLY A 144 17.86 3.66 -7.20
CA GLY A 144 17.01 3.43 -6.04
C GLY A 144 15.68 2.76 -6.39
N ASP A 145 14.95 2.45 -5.32
CA ASP A 145 13.61 1.87 -5.35
C ASP A 145 12.57 2.88 -4.89
N GLY A 146 11.32 2.68 -5.30
CA GLY A 146 10.23 3.56 -4.92
C GLY A 146 8.85 2.93 -5.04
N PHE A 147 7.97 3.29 -4.12
CA PHE A 147 6.54 2.97 -4.17
C PHE A 147 5.74 4.26 -4.07
N TRP A 148 5.01 4.62 -5.14
CA TRP A 148 4.20 5.84 -5.17
C TRP A 148 2.74 5.49 -5.39
N LEU A 149 1.86 5.95 -4.51
CA LEU A 149 0.41 5.82 -4.65
C LEU A 149 -0.18 7.22 -4.76
N SER A 150 -0.89 7.49 -5.85
CA SER A 150 -1.51 8.80 -6.11
C SER A 150 -3.00 8.66 -6.36
N ASN A 151 -3.79 9.59 -5.83
CA ASN A 151 -5.22 9.74 -6.09
C ASN A 151 -5.47 11.18 -6.52
N THR A 152 -6.01 11.37 -7.73
CA THR A 152 -6.40 12.68 -8.24
C THR A 152 -7.90 12.70 -8.54
N ALA A 153 -8.61 13.70 -8.05
CA ALA A 153 -10.03 13.90 -8.29
C ALA A 153 -10.31 15.33 -8.74
N SER A 154 -11.36 15.49 -9.56
CA SER A 154 -11.90 16.80 -9.91
C SER A 154 -13.33 16.89 -9.39
N TYR A 155 -13.61 17.88 -8.55
CA TYR A 155 -14.93 18.08 -7.95
C TYR A 155 -15.26 19.57 -7.86
N LYS A 156 -16.43 19.97 -8.35
CA LYS A 156 -16.91 21.37 -8.36
C LYS A 156 -15.92 22.37 -8.99
N GLY A 157 -15.13 21.92 -9.97
CA GLY A 157 -14.13 22.75 -10.66
C GLY A 157 -12.80 22.88 -9.91
N GLU A 158 -12.63 22.16 -8.81
CA GLU A 158 -11.39 22.06 -8.05
C GLU A 158 -10.71 20.73 -8.31
N ILE A 159 -9.38 20.71 -8.21
CA ILE A 159 -8.57 19.50 -8.35
C ILE A 159 -7.95 19.18 -7.00
N PHE A 160 -8.09 17.94 -6.57
CA PHE A 160 -7.52 17.40 -5.33
C PHE A 160 -6.54 16.30 -5.69
N THR A 161 -5.36 16.31 -5.10
CA THR A 161 -4.39 15.22 -5.23
C THR A 161 -3.90 14.79 -3.85
N ASN A 162 -3.96 13.50 -3.60
CA ASN A 162 -3.27 12.84 -2.49
C ASN A 162 -2.12 12.02 -3.08
N LEU A 163 -0.98 12.02 -2.42
CA LEU A 163 0.21 11.30 -2.86
C LEU A 163 0.91 10.70 -1.65
N ILE A 164 1.20 9.40 -1.73
CA ILE A 164 2.07 8.67 -0.81
C ILE A 164 3.32 8.32 -1.60
N ILE A 165 4.49 8.64 -1.06
CA ILE A 165 5.76 8.20 -1.62
C ILE A 165 6.58 7.51 -0.54
N LEU A 166 7.13 6.35 -0.88
CA LEU A 166 8.21 5.69 -0.15
C LEU A 166 9.39 5.52 -1.10
N GLY A 167 10.61 5.81 -0.66
CA GLY A 167 11.82 5.70 -1.48
C GLY A 167 13.02 5.13 -0.71
N ASP A 168 13.78 4.29 -1.41
CA ASP A 168 15.05 3.73 -0.94
C ASP A 168 16.14 4.08 -1.94
N SER A 169 17.12 4.84 -1.48
CA SER A 169 18.28 5.24 -2.29
C SER A 169 19.27 4.10 -2.53
N THR A 170 19.14 2.98 -1.81
CA THR A 170 20.08 1.86 -1.91
C THR A 170 19.70 0.82 -2.96
N GLY A 171 18.46 0.80 -3.43
CA GLY A 171 17.96 -0.14 -4.43
C GLY A 171 17.75 -1.56 -3.88
N ASN A 172 17.48 -1.70 -2.58
CA ASN A 172 17.34 -2.99 -1.90
C ASN A 172 15.93 -3.22 -1.32
N ALA A 173 15.03 -2.25 -1.43
CA ALA A 173 13.66 -2.39 -0.94
C ALA A 173 12.85 -3.37 -1.79
N PHE A 174 13.11 -3.41 -3.10
CA PHE A 174 12.44 -4.27 -4.07
C PHE A 174 13.43 -5.15 -4.84
N SER A 175 12.87 -6.18 -5.47
CA SER A 175 13.59 -7.11 -6.36
C SER A 175 12.89 -7.25 -7.72
N SER A 176 11.80 -6.51 -7.90
CA SER A 176 11.03 -6.39 -9.14
C SER A 176 10.10 -5.18 -9.01
N ALA A 177 9.74 -4.54 -10.12
CA ALA A 177 8.69 -3.51 -10.15
C ALA A 177 7.24 -4.08 -10.12
N ALA A 178 7.02 -5.28 -9.58
CA ALA A 178 5.68 -5.79 -9.31
C ALA A 178 5.06 -5.09 -8.10
N ILE A 179 3.72 -4.94 -8.04
CA ILE A 179 3.06 -4.43 -6.83
C ILE A 179 3.40 -5.36 -5.66
N PRO A 180 4.02 -4.85 -4.59
CA PRO A 180 4.43 -5.68 -3.47
C PRO A 180 3.21 -6.15 -2.67
N GLY A 181 3.20 -7.40 -2.21
CA GLY A 181 2.15 -7.90 -1.33
C GLY A 181 2.12 -7.24 0.06
N GLN A 182 3.19 -6.54 0.42
CA GLN A 182 3.31 -5.71 1.62
C GLN A 182 4.49 -4.74 1.47
N LEU A 183 4.36 -3.57 2.06
CA LEU A 183 5.39 -2.57 2.30
C LEU A 183 5.90 -2.65 3.74
N SER A 184 7.21 -2.48 3.94
CA SER A 184 7.82 -2.31 5.25
C SER A 184 8.62 -1.01 5.29
N LEU A 185 8.27 -0.06 6.17
CA LEU A 185 8.94 1.25 6.23
C LEU A 185 10.45 1.15 6.46
N ASN A 186 10.91 0.11 7.17
CA ASN A 186 12.33 -0.06 7.46
C ASN A 186 13.19 -0.33 6.21
N GLN A 187 12.56 -0.64 5.07
CA GLN A 187 13.23 -0.82 3.79
C GLN A 187 13.46 0.51 3.06
N PHE A 188 12.76 1.58 3.46
CA PHE A 188 12.81 2.87 2.78
C PHE A 188 13.63 3.88 3.60
N ASN A 189 14.47 4.68 2.93
CA ASN A 189 15.21 5.76 3.59
C ASN A 189 14.35 7.01 3.77
N TYR A 190 13.30 7.15 2.97
CA TYR A 190 12.38 8.27 3.05
C TYR A 190 10.95 7.82 2.79
N GLY A 191 10.00 8.54 3.38
CA GLY A 191 8.64 8.52 2.91
C GLY A 191 7.89 9.80 3.27
N SER A 192 6.98 10.18 2.39
CA SER A 192 6.17 11.38 2.54
C SER A 192 4.72 11.15 2.13
N TYR A 193 3.85 12.00 2.66
CA TYR A 193 2.50 12.20 2.19
C TYR A 193 2.35 13.66 1.75
N SER A 194 1.75 13.87 0.59
CA SER A 194 1.39 15.19 0.08
C SER A 194 -0.11 15.26 -0.20
N PHE A 195 -0.71 16.38 0.19
CA PHE A 195 -2.04 16.79 -0.21
C PHE A 195 -1.95 18.10 -0.97
N SER A 196 -2.51 18.16 -2.17
CA SER A 196 -2.66 19.41 -2.90
C SER A 196 -4.08 19.68 -3.36
N ARG A 197 -4.42 20.96 -3.40
CA ARG A 197 -5.71 21.47 -3.90
C ARG A 197 -5.46 22.63 -4.85
N MET A 198 -6.07 22.55 -6.03
CA MET A 198 -6.21 23.67 -6.94
C MET A 198 -7.66 24.15 -6.92
N SER A 199 -7.87 25.40 -6.54
CA SER A 199 -9.19 26.04 -6.52
C SER A 199 -9.63 26.51 -7.92
N THR A 200 -10.89 26.89 -8.04
CA THR A 200 -11.50 27.38 -9.29
C THR A 200 -10.90 28.69 -9.81
N ASP A 201 -10.27 29.49 -8.95
CA ASP A 201 -9.51 30.69 -9.31
C ASP A 201 -8.03 30.39 -9.62
N HIS A 202 -7.70 29.10 -9.81
CA HIS A 202 -6.36 28.59 -10.12
C HIS A 202 -5.30 28.90 -9.07
N LYS A 203 -5.71 29.17 -7.83
CA LYS A 203 -4.79 29.15 -6.71
C LYS A 203 -4.52 27.71 -6.32
N TRP A 204 -3.28 27.46 -5.98
CA TRP A 204 -2.83 26.13 -5.59
C TRP A 204 -2.21 26.18 -4.21
N VAL A 205 -2.39 25.08 -3.49
CA VAL A 205 -1.72 24.80 -2.23
C VAL A 205 -1.27 23.35 -2.23
N GLU A 206 -0.09 23.12 -1.71
CA GLU A 206 0.44 21.80 -1.36
C GLU A 206 0.83 21.79 0.10
N VAL A 207 0.51 20.67 0.75
CA VAL A 207 0.78 20.39 2.15
C VAL A 207 1.59 19.11 2.17
N ASP A 208 2.87 19.25 2.48
CA ASP A 208 3.84 18.16 2.51
C ASP A 208 4.09 17.72 3.95
N CYS A 209 4.15 16.41 4.14
CA CYS A 209 4.28 15.77 5.43
C CYS A 209 5.28 14.62 5.36
N ASP A 210 6.08 14.46 6.39
CA ASP A 210 7.00 13.33 6.52
C ASP A 210 6.39 12.20 7.36
N PHE A 211 6.62 10.95 6.97
CA PHE A 211 6.16 9.81 7.75
C PHE A 211 6.84 9.74 9.11
N THR A 212 6.03 9.80 10.17
CA THR A 212 6.49 9.49 11.53
C THR A 212 6.28 8.00 11.83
N THR A 213 5.13 7.44 11.41
CA THR A 213 4.80 6.01 11.57
C THR A 213 3.87 5.53 10.45
N LEU A 214 4.05 4.27 10.03
CA LEU A 214 3.14 3.53 9.14
C LEU A 214 2.95 2.13 9.71
N THR A 215 1.70 1.68 9.83
CA THR A 215 1.36 0.39 10.42
C THR A 215 0.38 -0.35 9.51
N LEU A 216 0.62 -1.65 9.29
CA LEU A 216 -0.29 -2.51 8.53
C LEU A 216 -1.67 -2.57 9.22
N SER A 217 -2.75 -2.47 8.44
CA SER A 217 -4.13 -2.46 8.92
C SER A 217 -5.00 -3.48 8.16
N PRO A 218 -5.68 -4.42 8.85
CA PRO A 218 -5.45 -4.77 10.24
C PRO A 218 -4.03 -5.33 10.44
N PRO A 219 -3.47 -5.27 11.66
CA PRO A 219 -2.18 -5.88 11.94
C PRO A 219 -2.19 -7.37 11.57
N ALA A 220 -1.04 -7.89 11.13
CA ALA A 220 -0.90 -9.29 10.74
C ALA A 220 -1.46 -10.20 11.85
N PRO A 221 -2.29 -11.21 11.52
CA PRO A 221 -2.88 -12.08 12.53
C PRO A 221 -1.79 -12.68 13.41
N VAL A 222 -1.78 -12.31 14.70
CA VAL A 222 -0.92 -12.97 15.67
C VAL A 222 -1.55 -14.35 15.89
N PRO A 223 -0.85 -15.48 15.64
CA PRO A 223 -1.44 -16.79 15.84
C PRO A 223 -1.89 -16.91 17.29
N GLU A 224 -3.19 -17.07 17.50
CA GLU A 224 -3.71 -17.27 18.84
C GLU A 224 -3.05 -18.52 19.46
N PRO A 225 -2.76 -18.53 20.77
CA PRO A 225 -2.25 -19.72 21.46
C PRO A 225 -3.11 -20.98 21.22
N SER A 226 -4.41 -20.79 21.01
CA SER A 226 -5.39 -21.82 20.65
C SER A 226 -5.06 -22.53 19.34
N THR A 227 -4.46 -21.85 18.37
CA THR A 227 -4.09 -22.43 17.06
C THR A 227 -2.96 -23.44 17.21
N TYR A 228 -1.97 -23.16 18.07
CA TYR A 228 -0.93 -24.12 18.42
C TYR A 228 -1.48 -25.30 19.21
N LEU A 229 -2.47 -25.06 20.09
CA LEU A 229 -3.14 -26.14 20.81
C LEU A 229 -3.96 -27.04 19.87
N MET A 230 -4.64 -26.48 18.86
CA MET A 230 -5.37 -27.27 17.86
C MET A 230 -4.43 -28.04 16.93
N PHE A 231 -3.30 -27.45 16.53
CA PHE A 231 -2.26 -28.16 15.78
C PHE A 231 -1.65 -29.30 16.62
N GLY A 232 -1.36 -29.03 17.89
CA GLY A 232 -0.88 -30.02 18.86
C GLY A 232 -1.89 -31.15 19.09
N ALA A 233 -3.17 -30.82 19.28
CA ALA A 233 -4.24 -31.79 19.43
C ALA A 233 -4.44 -32.64 18.16
N GLY A 234 -4.36 -32.01 16.98
CA GLY A 234 -4.37 -32.71 15.69
C GLY A 234 -3.20 -33.69 15.54
N ALA A 235 -1.98 -33.26 15.91
CA ALA A 235 -0.80 -34.11 15.89
C ALA A 235 -0.90 -35.28 16.89
N MET A 236 -1.42 -35.05 18.10
CA MET A 236 -1.66 -36.10 19.09
C MET A 236 -2.72 -37.10 18.63
N LEU A 237 -3.83 -36.64 18.04
CA LEU A 237 -4.86 -37.51 17.47
C LEU A 237 -4.30 -38.39 16.33
N LEU A 238 -3.44 -37.83 15.47
CA LEU A 238 -2.77 -38.58 14.42
C LEU A 238 -1.78 -39.62 14.98
N ALA A 239 -1.01 -39.27 16.02
CA ALA A 239 -0.11 -40.19 16.70
C ALA A 239 -0.86 -41.33 17.40
N TRP A 240 -1.99 -41.02 18.05
CA TRP A 240 -2.80 -42.01 18.76
C TRP A 240 -3.46 -43.01 17.80
N ARG A 241 -3.97 -42.54 16.66
CA ARG A 241 -4.53 -43.40 15.59
C ARG A 241 -3.50 -44.32 14.94
N ARG A 242 -2.21 -43.98 15.00
CA ARG A 242 -1.10 -44.83 14.54
C ARG A 242 -0.81 -45.95 15.52
N LYS A 243 -0.90 -45.68 16.83
CA LYS A 243 -0.70 -46.67 17.90
C LYS A 243 -1.84 -47.69 18.00
N SER A 244 -3.08 -47.31 17.69
CA SER A 244 -4.24 -48.22 17.77
C SER A 244 -4.40 -49.18 16.58
N ARG A 245 -3.48 -49.15 15.60
CA ARG A 245 -3.53 -49.93 14.36
C ARG A 245 -2.32 -50.86 14.17
N GLY A 246 -1.42 -50.93 15.15
CA GLY A 246 -0.40 -51.97 15.29
C GLY A 246 -0.79 -52.88 16.43
#